data_AF-A0AAV6JXL7-F1
#
_entry.id   AF-A0AAV6JXL7-F1
#
_cell.length_a   1.000
_cell.length_b   1.000
_cell.length_c   1.000
_cell.angle_alpha   90.00
_cell.angle_beta   90.00
_cell.angle_gamma   90.00
#
_symmetry.space_group_name_H-M   'P 1'
#
loop_
_entity.id
_entity.type
_entity.pdbx_description
1 polymer ?
#
loop_
_entity_poly.entity_id
_entity_poly.type
_entity_poly.pdbx_seq_one_letter_code
_entity_poly.pdbx_strand_id
1 'polypeptide(L)'
;MQLHGAEVVEMMKLAVWCLQSDYQRRPSMTVVVQVLEGFVSVQDNLEYNFINAPARRRIATTGDDLEAIHDGTTLFASELSGQR
;
A
#
# COMPACT_ATOMS: atom_id res chain seq x y z
N MET A 1 -28.02 -2.35 -14.25
CA MET A 1 -26.78 -2.09 -13.50
C MET A 1 -26.60 -0.59 -13.13
N GLN A 2 -27.64 0.24 -13.01
CA GLN A 2 -27.49 1.71 -13.02
C GLN A 2 -27.90 2.46 -11.74
N LEU A 3 -28.20 1.78 -10.62
CA LEU A 3 -28.77 2.49 -9.46
C LEU A 3 -27.74 3.06 -8.47
N HIS A 4 -26.48 2.63 -8.48
CA HIS A 4 -25.48 3.02 -7.47
C HIS A 4 -24.09 3.33 -8.05
N GLY A 5 -24.02 3.81 -9.29
CA GLY A 5 -22.74 4.02 -9.98
C GLY A 5 -21.78 4.96 -9.23
N ALA A 6 -22.33 6.02 -8.62
CA ALA A 6 -21.54 6.96 -7.83
C ALA A 6 -20.94 6.31 -6.57
N GLU A 7 -21.73 5.53 -5.82
CA GLU A 7 -21.28 4.84 -4.61
C GLU A 7 -20.21 3.79 -4.92
N VAL A 8 -20.37 3.07 -6.03
CA VAL A 8 -19.36 2.09 -6.49
C VAL A 8 -18.05 2.79 -6.85
N VAL A 9 -18.11 3.95 -7.52
CA VAL A 9 -16.92 4.75 -7.84
C VAL A 9 -16.24 5.24 -6.57
N GLU A 10 -17.01 5.69 -5.58
CA GLU A 10 -16.46 6.14 -4.30
C GLU A 10 -15.79 4.99 -3.53
N MET A 11 -16.44 3.83 -3.45
CA MET A 11 -15.85 2.62 -2.84
C MET A 11 -14.58 2.17 -3.56
N MET A 12 -14.55 2.27 -4.89
CA MET A 12 -13.37 1.94 -5.68
C MET A 12 -12.23 2.91 -5.39
N LYS A 13 -12.51 4.23 -5.30
CA LYS A 13 -11.51 5.22 -4.88
C LYS A 13 -11.00 4.91 -3.46
N LEU A 14 -11.87 4.55 -2.52
CA LEU A 14 -11.46 4.21 -1.15
C LEU A 14 -10.50 3.00 -1.15
N ALA A 15 -10.81 1.98 -1.96
CA ALA A 15 -9.94 0.83 -2.14
C ALA A 15 -8.57 1.21 -2.74
N VAL A 16 -8.56 2.08 -3.75
CA VAL A 16 -7.31 2.62 -4.32
C VAL A 16 -6.48 3.33 -3.26
N TRP A 17 -7.12 4.09 -2.37
CA TRP A 17 -6.43 4.87 -1.33
C TRP A 17 -5.70 3.97 -0.34
N CYS A 18 -6.36 2.88 0.06
CA CYS A 18 -5.79 1.88 0.97
C CYS A 18 -4.67 1.05 0.31
N LEU A 19 -4.68 0.92 -1.02
CA LEU A 19 -3.74 0.11 -1.79
C LEU A 19 -2.54 0.91 -2.35
N GLN A 20 -2.40 2.19 -2.02
CA GLN A 20 -1.29 3.01 -2.53
C GLN A 20 0.09 2.40 -2.24
N SER A 21 1.00 2.51 -3.20
CA SER A 21 2.38 2.03 -3.07
C SER A 21 3.14 2.77 -1.95
N ASP A 22 2.97 4.09 -1.88
CA ASP A 22 3.46 4.91 -0.78
C ASP A 22 2.60 4.70 0.47
N TYR A 23 3.19 4.05 1.48
CA TYR A 23 2.52 3.71 2.72
C TYR A 23 2.16 4.92 3.58
N GLN A 24 2.89 6.04 3.45
CA GLN A 24 2.64 7.28 4.20
C GLN A 24 1.38 8.00 3.72
N ARG A 25 0.92 7.70 2.51
CA ARG A 25 -0.27 8.30 1.92
C ARG A 25 -1.54 7.48 2.14
N ARG A 26 -1.40 6.27 2.70
CA ARG A 26 -2.54 5.41 3.05
C ARG A 26 -3.31 6.00 4.24
N PRO A 27 -4.65 5.96 4.22
CA PRO A 27 -5.46 6.46 5.32
C PRO A 27 -5.33 5.57 6.56
N SER A 28 -5.48 6.16 7.75
CA SER A 28 -5.65 5.37 8.98
C SER A 28 -7.01 4.67 8.98
N MET A 29 -7.14 3.58 9.73
CA MET A 29 -8.41 2.86 9.85
C MET A 29 -9.56 3.75 10.35
N THR A 30 -9.27 4.71 11.22
CA THR A 30 -10.27 5.69 11.68
C THR A 30 -10.79 6.54 10.52
N VAL A 31 -9.90 7.02 9.64
CA VAL A 31 -10.30 7.78 8.45
C VAL A 31 -11.12 6.92 7.50
N VAL A 32 -10.73 5.66 7.28
CA VAL A 32 -11.50 4.74 6.42
C VAL A 32 -12.93 4.55 6.94
N VAL A 33 -13.11 4.36 8.26
CA VAL A 33 -14.44 4.23 8.87
C VAL A 33 -15.25 5.51 8.71
N GLN A 34 -14.64 6.68 8.96
CA GLN A 34 -15.31 7.97 8.78
C GLN A 34 -15.79 8.19 7.34
N VAL A 35 -15.04 7.70 6.34
CA VAL A 35 -15.46 7.75 4.95
C VAL A 35 -16.63 6.80 4.68
N LEU A 36 -16.57 5.56 5.18
CA LEU A 36 -17.65 4.58 5.03
C LEU A 36 -18.95 5.01 5.73
N GLU A 37 -18.86 5.78 6.81
CA GLU A 37 -20.00 6.36 7.52
C GLU A 37 -20.49 7.67 6.88
N GLY A 38 -19.78 8.20 5.87
CA GLY A 38 -20.16 9.41 5.15
C GLY A 38 -19.78 10.73 5.84
N PHE A 39 -18.92 10.69 6.86
CA PHE A 39 -18.43 11.89 7.55
C PHE A 39 -17.33 12.63 6.78
N VAL A 40 -16.57 11.91 5.95
CA VAL A 40 -15.40 12.43 5.19
C VAL A 40 -15.45 11.87 3.77
N SER A 41 -15.06 12.67 2.76
CA SER A 41 -14.98 12.17 1.38
C SER A 41 -13.63 11.51 1.09
N VAL A 42 -13.59 10.63 0.09
CA VAL A 42 -12.33 10.06 -0.40
C VAL A 42 -11.43 11.14 -0.97
N GLN A 43 -10.11 11.01 -0.78
CA GLN A 43 -9.13 11.90 -1.41
C GLN A 43 -9.27 11.89 -2.95
N ASP A 44 -8.99 13.01 -3.62
CA ASP A 44 -9.19 13.13 -5.08
C ASP A 44 -7.94 12.77 -5.90
N ASN A 45 -6.74 12.97 -5.33
CA ASN A 45 -5.46 12.84 -6.03
C ASN A 45 -4.78 11.49 -5.77
N LEU A 46 -5.51 10.40 -5.98
CA LEU A 46 -4.98 9.06 -5.80
C LEU A 46 -4.10 8.63 -6.97
N GLU A 47 -3.02 7.93 -6.63
CA GLU A 47 -2.23 7.20 -7.60
C GLU A 47 -2.85 5.82 -7.84
N TYR A 48 -3.18 5.52 -9.10
CA TYR A 48 -3.77 4.24 -9.52
C TYR A 48 -2.71 3.20 -9.94
N ASN A 49 -1.42 3.51 -9.74
CA ASN A 49 -0.31 2.61 -10.02
C ASN A 49 -0.09 1.68 -8.81
N PHE A 50 -0.84 0.59 -8.76
CA PHE A 50 -0.69 -0.43 -7.71
C PHE A 50 0.49 -1.36 -7.95
N ILE A 51 0.93 -1.45 -9.21
CA ILE A 51 2.05 -2.27 -9.62
C ILE A 51 3.27 -1.36 -9.57
N ASN A 52 4.00 -1.35 -8.45
CA ASN A 52 5.43 -1.12 -8.57
C ASN A 52 5.93 -2.23 -9.48
N ALA A 53 6.38 -1.89 -10.70
CA ALA A 53 7.12 -2.82 -11.55
C ALA A 53 8.12 -3.53 -10.63
N PRO A 54 8.19 -4.87 -10.62
CA PRO A 54 9.01 -5.57 -9.64
C PRO A 54 10.41 -5.01 -9.78
N ALA A 55 10.81 -4.15 -8.82
CA ALA A 55 12.19 -3.79 -8.65
C ALA A 55 12.85 -5.14 -8.50
N ARG A 56 13.61 -5.53 -9.53
CA ARG A 56 14.24 -6.83 -9.65
C ARG A 56 14.99 -7.00 -8.35
N ARG A 57 14.40 -7.74 -7.40
CA ARG A 57 15.01 -8.03 -6.11
C ARG A 57 16.17 -8.93 -6.47
N ARG A 58 17.31 -8.30 -6.78
CA ARG A 58 18.58 -8.99 -6.82
C ARG A 58 18.74 -9.50 -5.41
N ILE A 59 18.54 -10.80 -5.25
CA ILE A 59 18.99 -11.52 -4.08
C ILE A 59 20.48 -11.16 -4.01
N ALA A 60 20.85 -10.29 -3.09
CA ALA A 60 22.22 -9.91 -2.87
C ALA A 60 22.92 -11.12 -2.24
N THR A 61 23.39 -12.02 -3.08
CA THR A 61 24.50 -12.90 -2.72
C THR A 61 25.72 -12.00 -2.67
N THR A 62 26.10 -11.59 -1.45
CA THR A 62 27.42 -11.05 -1.02
C THR A 62 28.29 -10.44 -2.11
N GLY A 63 28.53 -9.13 -2.01
CA GLY A 63 29.66 -8.47 -2.64
C GLY A 63 29.33 -7.07 -3.13
N ASP A 64 29.70 -6.10 -2.31
CA ASP A 64 30.17 -4.74 -2.63
C ASP A 64 29.24 -3.73 -3.36
N ASP A 65 29.03 -2.64 -2.62
CA ASP A 65 28.93 -1.22 -3.00
C ASP A 65 27.70 -0.64 -3.74
N LEU A 66 27.10 0.29 -2.98
CA LEU A 66 26.67 1.66 -3.31
C LEU A 66 25.18 1.93 -3.65
N GLU A 67 24.55 2.57 -2.66
CA GLU A 67 23.55 3.64 -2.74
C GLU A 67 22.30 3.40 -3.60
N ALA A 68 21.24 2.93 -2.94
CA ALA A 68 19.90 3.36 -3.27
C ALA A 68 19.06 3.41 -2.00
N ILE A 69 18.97 4.64 -1.47
CA ILE A 69 18.00 5.06 -0.46
C ILE A 69 16.60 4.62 -0.91
N HIS A 70 16.04 3.61 -0.27
CA HIS A 70 14.60 3.56 -0.09
C HIS A 70 14.30 2.98 1.28
N ASP A 71 13.40 3.68 1.96
CA ASP A 71 12.88 3.47 3.30
C ASP A 71 12.05 2.17 3.39
N GLY A 72 12.69 1.05 3.06
CA GLY A 72 12.14 -0.29 3.15
C GLY A 72 12.79 -1.01 4.32
N THR A 73 12.00 -1.39 5.32
CA THR A 73 12.46 -2.28 6.39
C THR A 73 13.02 -3.56 5.75
N THR A 74 14.32 -3.80 5.92
CA THR A 74 14.95 -5.07 5.57
C THR A 74 14.29 -6.16 6.42
N LEU A 75 13.45 -6.98 5.78
CA LEU A 75 12.83 -8.13 6.42
C LEU A 75 13.92 -9.15 6.71
N PHE A 76 14.42 -9.15 7.95
CA PHE A 76 15.25 -10.23 8.44
C PHE A 76 14.44 -11.52 8.43
N ALA A 77 15.01 -12.59 7.87
CA ALA A 77 14.41 -13.91 7.92
C ALA A 77 14.11 -14.24 9.38
N SER A 78 12.85 -14.50 9.70
CA SER A 78 12.51 -15.05 11.00
C SER A 78 13.14 -16.44 11.08
N GLU A 79 14.26 -16.54 11.81
CA GLU A 79 14.77 -17.81 12.28
C GLU A 79 13.79 -18.30 13.36
N LEU A 80 12.68 -18.87 12.89
CA LEU A 80 11.72 -19.60 13.72
C LEU A 80 12.48 -20.72 14.42
N SER A 81 12.92 -20.43 15.65
CA SER A 81 13.06 -21.32 16.79
C SER A 81 12.95 -22.81 16.45
N GLY A 82 14.03 -23.39 15.90
CA GLY A 82 14.41 -24.76 16.21
C GLY A 82 15.25 -24.71 17.50
N GLN A 83 15.15 -25.62 18.46
CA GLN A 83 14.80 -27.04 18.38
C GLN A 83 13.91 -27.42 19.58
N ARG A 84 13.01 -28.37 19.36
CA ARG A 84 12.39 -29.16 20.45
C ARG A 84 13.38 -30.18 20.98
#